data_AF-A0A7S0LV16-F1
#
_entry.id   AF-A0A7S0LV16-F1
#
_cell.length_a   1.000
_cell.length_b   1.000
_cell.length_c   1.000
_cell.angle_alpha   90.00
_cell.angle_beta   90.00
_cell.angle_gamma   90.00
#
_symmetry.space_group_name_H-M   'P 1'
#
loop_
_entity.id
_entity.type
_entity.pdbx_description
1 polymer ?
#
loop_
_entity_poly.entity_id
_entity_poly.type
_entity_poly.pdbx_seq_one_letter_code
_entity_poly.pdbx_strand_id
1 'polypeptide(L)'
;MKAPSLILQCTSLVILCEIVGATNFCMQNCSKPLFNTFCKIDEDVCAYPTGDSDALSAFRAMAVWAGTSENDCLRQFSIFICSMYFPKCRFRTVIPVCWESCYKTYKTCATRNADAVATRRCSAFVSTGQVSASTCQNGVDSATGAACACFSGSPRISPSSQIWALALSLLTALLSSKTLR
;
A
#
# COMPACT_ATOMS: atom_id res chain seq x y z
N MET A 1 38.09 40.32 -27.63
CA MET A 1 37.25 40.56 -26.44
C MET A 1 35.99 39.71 -26.59
N LYS A 2 35.87 38.62 -25.84
CA LYS A 2 34.70 37.73 -25.88
C LYS A 2 34.55 37.08 -24.51
N ALA A 3 33.55 37.52 -23.75
CA ALA A 3 33.15 36.92 -22.49
C ALA A 3 31.92 36.05 -22.75
N PRO A 4 31.86 34.81 -22.22
CA PRO A 4 30.61 34.11 -22.06
C PRO A 4 30.24 33.93 -20.57
N SER A 5 29.14 34.59 -20.22
CA SER A 5 27.98 34.09 -19.49
C SER A 5 28.18 33.19 -18.27
N LEU A 6 28.06 33.81 -17.10
CA LEU A 6 28.02 33.24 -15.76
C LEU A 6 26.58 33.34 -15.21
N ILE A 7 25.62 32.64 -15.83
CA ILE A 7 24.22 32.59 -15.35
C ILE A 7 23.66 31.18 -15.60
N LEU A 8 24.14 30.17 -14.88
CA LEU A 8 23.51 28.83 -14.93
C LEU A 8 23.84 27.95 -13.71
N GLN A 9 23.68 28.44 -12.47
CA GLN A 9 23.93 27.60 -11.28
C GLN A 9 22.91 27.68 -10.13
N CYS A 10 21.78 28.39 -10.26
CA CYS A 10 20.86 28.54 -9.12
C CYS A 10 19.60 27.64 -9.11
N THR A 11 19.32 26.83 -10.13
CA THR A 11 18.06 26.05 -10.19
C THR A 11 18.13 24.64 -9.61
N SER A 12 19.31 24.14 -9.21
CA SER A 12 19.45 22.74 -8.75
C SER A 12 19.22 22.53 -7.24
N LEU A 13 19.05 23.59 -6.44
CA LEU A 13 18.99 23.48 -4.98
C LEU A 13 17.57 23.44 -4.38
N VAL A 14 16.52 23.69 -5.17
CA VAL A 14 15.13 23.74 -4.67
C VAL A 14 14.44 22.36 -4.67
N ILE A 15 14.93 21.40 -5.46
CA ILE A 15 14.25 20.10 -5.65
C ILE A 15 14.49 19.11 -4.49
N LEU A 16 15.45 19.38 -3.59
CA LEU A 16 15.77 18.47 -2.47
C LEU A 16 14.92 18.68 -1.21
N CYS A 17 14.11 19.73 -1.11
CA CYS A 17 13.41 20.06 0.14
C CYS A 17 12.05 19.36 0.30
N GLU A 18 11.38 18.95 -0.78
CA GLU A 18 10.02 18.38 -0.68
C GLU A 18 9.98 16.87 -0.35
N ILE A 19 11.05 16.13 -0.61
CA ILE A 19 11.06 14.67 -0.40
C ILE A 19 11.22 14.32 1.09
N VAL A 20 11.85 15.20 1.88
CA VAL A 20 12.10 14.97 3.32
C VAL A 20 10.84 15.21 4.19
N GLY A 21 9.85 15.93 3.66
CA GLY A 21 8.62 16.25 4.41
C GLY A 21 7.67 15.06 4.58
N ALA A 22 7.52 14.22 3.55
CA ALA A 22 6.51 13.17 3.55
C ALA A 22 6.87 11.97 4.46
N THR A 23 8.16 11.63 4.59
CA THR A 23 8.61 10.52 5.45
C THR A 23 8.54 10.87 6.94
N ASN A 24 8.77 12.14 7.30
CA ASN A 24 8.70 12.61 8.69
C ASN A 24 7.28 12.75 9.23
N PHE A 25 6.30 13.01 8.35
CA PHE A 25 4.89 13.13 8.76
C PHE A 25 4.37 11.81 9.36
N CYS A 26 4.86 10.68 8.84
CA CYS A 26 4.40 9.37 9.27
C CYS A 26 4.97 8.84 10.59
N MET A 27 6.11 9.37 11.06
CA MET A 27 6.76 8.83 12.27
C MET A 27 6.07 9.25 13.58
N GLN A 28 5.20 10.26 13.55
CA GLN A 28 4.65 10.84 14.79
C GLN A 28 3.19 10.46 15.09
N ASN A 29 2.42 9.99 14.11
CA ASN A 29 0.97 9.76 14.27
C ASN A 29 0.51 8.44 13.66
N CYS A 30 0.88 7.33 14.30
CA CYS A 30 0.24 6.05 14.05
C CYS A 30 -1.14 6.06 14.72
N SER A 31 -2.20 6.08 13.92
CA SER A 31 -3.59 6.13 14.41
C SER A 31 -4.52 5.43 13.44
N LYS A 32 -5.74 5.16 13.89
CA LYS A 32 -6.80 4.68 12.99
C LYS A 32 -7.19 5.79 12.01
N PRO A 33 -7.30 5.50 10.71
CA PRO A 33 -7.71 6.49 9.72
C PRO A 33 -9.15 6.92 9.99
N LEU A 34 -9.41 8.23 9.92
CA LEU A 34 -10.75 8.79 10.07
C LEU A 34 -11.63 8.52 8.84
N PHE A 35 -11.01 8.46 7.65
CA PHE A 35 -11.66 8.25 6.37
C PHE A 35 -10.92 7.18 5.58
N ASN A 36 -11.56 6.04 5.33
CA ASN A 36 -10.97 4.93 4.58
C ASN A 36 -12.02 4.00 3.95
N THR A 37 -12.91 4.58 3.15
CA THR A 37 -14.02 3.85 2.52
C THR A 37 -13.55 2.75 1.57
N PHE A 38 -12.45 2.99 0.84
CA PHE A 38 -11.90 2.02 -0.11
C PHE A 38 -11.09 0.93 0.60
N CYS A 39 -10.11 1.31 1.41
CA CYS A 39 -9.18 0.36 2.03
C CYS A 39 -9.74 -0.35 3.27
N LYS A 40 -10.72 0.23 3.99
CA LYS A 40 -11.41 -0.37 5.15
C LYS A 40 -10.49 -0.90 6.26
N ILE A 41 -9.39 -0.22 6.49
CA ILE A 41 -8.41 -0.48 7.55
C ILE A 41 -8.99 -0.20 8.95
N ASP A 42 -8.83 -1.13 9.89
CA ASP A 42 -9.34 -0.96 11.27
C ASP A 42 -8.28 -1.02 12.37
N GLU A 43 -7.01 -1.00 11.98
CA GLU A 43 -5.86 -0.99 12.87
C GLU A 43 -5.04 0.30 12.75
N ASP A 44 -4.07 0.47 13.66
CA ASP A 44 -3.21 1.64 13.69
C ASP A 44 -2.20 1.59 12.54
N VAL A 45 -2.24 2.62 11.72
CA VAL A 45 -1.40 2.80 10.53
C VAL A 45 -0.86 4.22 10.50
N CYS A 46 0.15 4.46 9.68
CA CYS A 46 0.37 5.83 9.25
C CYS A 46 -0.53 6.11 8.05
N ALA A 47 -1.56 6.94 8.22
CA ALA A 47 -2.40 7.36 7.10
C ALA A 47 -1.79 8.59 6.41
N TYR A 48 -1.59 8.50 5.09
CA TYR A 48 -1.39 9.71 4.29
C TYR A 48 -2.70 10.53 4.27
N PRO A 49 -2.65 11.87 4.30
CA PRO A 49 -3.87 12.70 4.38
C PRO A 49 -4.93 12.37 3.32
N THR A 50 -4.49 12.04 2.09
CA THR A 50 -5.32 11.65 0.94
C THR A 50 -5.19 10.17 0.60
N GLY A 51 -4.70 9.35 1.54
CA GLY A 51 -4.29 7.97 1.28
C GLY A 51 -5.39 7.09 0.70
N ASP A 52 -6.64 7.21 1.15
CA ASP A 52 -7.76 6.39 0.65
C ASP A 52 -8.15 6.76 -0.79
N SER A 53 -8.26 8.06 -1.08
CA SER A 53 -8.59 8.56 -2.42
C SER A 53 -7.47 8.29 -3.42
N ASP A 54 -6.21 8.39 -2.98
CA ASP A 54 -5.04 8.14 -3.82
C ASP A 54 -4.87 6.64 -4.10
N ALA A 55 -5.11 5.80 -3.09
CA ALA A 55 -5.18 4.35 -3.25
C ALA A 55 -6.28 3.93 -4.23
N LEU A 56 -7.49 4.50 -4.11
CA LEU A 56 -8.60 4.25 -5.02
C LEU A 56 -8.28 4.72 -6.45
N SER A 57 -7.64 5.88 -6.59
CA SER A 57 -7.25 6.43 -7.90
C SER A 57 -6.21 5.55 -8.58
N ALA A 58 -5.20 5.10 -7.84
CA ALA A 58 -4.19 4.15 -8.33
C ALA A 58 -4.82 2.80 -8.70
N PHE A 59 -5.76 2.30 -7.88
CA PHE A 59 -6.51 1.08 -8.18
C PHE A 59 -7.31 1.19 -9.48
N ARG A 60 -8.05 2.29 -9.68
CA ARG A 60 -8.81 2.53 -10.91
C ARG A 60 -7.91 2.60 -12.14
N ALA A 61 -6.76 3.27 -12.03
CA ALA A 61 -5.78 3.32 -13.12
C ALA A 61 -5.26 1.91 -13.48
N MET A 62 -5.02 1.06 -12.48
CA MET A 62 -4.63 -0.34 -12.72
C MET A 62 -5.76 -1.17 -13.33
N ALA A 63 -7.01 -0.97 -12.90
CA ALA A 63 -8.18 -1.64 -13.45
C ALA A 63 -8.38 -1.35 -14.96
N VAL A 64 -8.21 -0.09 -15.36
CA VAL A 64 -8.23 0.29 -16.78
C VAL A 64 -7.13 -0.44 -17.56
N TRP A 65 -5.93 -0.56 -16.98
CA TRP A 65 -4.80 -1.22 -17.63
C TRP A 65 -4.94 -2.75 -17.70
N ALA A 66 -5.50 -3.37 -16.66
CA ALA A 66 -5.69 -4.81 -16.59
C ALA A 66 -6.79 -5.34 -17.52
N GLY A 67 -7.69 -4.47 -18.01
CA GLY A 67 -8.68 -4.79 -19.04
C GLY A 67 -9.85 -5.68 -18.61
N THR A 68 -9.95 -6.06 -17.33
CA THR A 68 -11.01 -6.94 -16.79
C THR A 68 -11.33 -6.60 -15.33
N SER A 69 -12.59 -6.70 -14.92
CA SER A 69 -13.09 -6.19 -13.63
C SER A 69 -12.89 -7.10 -12.41
N GLU A 70 -12.61 -8.41 -12.57
CA GLU A 70 -12.48 -9.34 -11.44
C GLU A 70 -11.39 -10.40 -11.65
N ASN A 71 -10.13 -9.95 -11.67
CA ASN A 71 -8.98 -10.86 -11.71
C ASN A 71 -8.22 -10.82 -10.38
N ASP A 72 -7.55 -11.93 -10.04
CA ASP A 72 -6.63 -12.01 -8.89
C ASP A 72 -5.60 -10.86 -8.88
N CYS A 73 -5.23 -10.34 -10.05
CA CYS A 73 -4.46 -9.09 -10.16
C CYS A 73 -5.08 -7.94 -9.35
N LEU A 74 -6.34 -7.57 -9.60
CA LEU A 74 -6.95 -6.39 -8.97
C LEU A 74 -7.12 -6.61 -7.47
N ARG A 75 -7.43 -7.84 -7.06
CA ARG A 75 -7.50 -8.21 -5.64
C ARG A 75 -6.13 -8.08 -4.95
N GLN A 76 -5.05 -8.56 -5.57
CA GLN A 76 -3.70 -8.39 -5.01
C GLN A 76 -3.26 -6.92 -5.05
N PHE A 77 -3.64 -6.20 -6.10
CA PHE A 77 -3.30 -4.79 -6.26
C PHE A 77 -4.00 -3.90 -5.23
N SER A 78 -5.28 -4.14 -4.92
CA SER A 78 -5.98 -3.38 -3.88
C SER A 78 -5.33 -3.59 -2.51
N ILE A 79 -4.96 -4.83 -2.18
CA ILE A 79 -4.24 -5.18 -0.95
C ILE A 79 -2.90 -4.43 -0.88
N PHE A 80 -2.10 -4.50 -1.96
CA PHE A 80 -0.80 -3.86 -2.06
C PHE A 80 -0.89 -2.32 -1.98
N ILE A 81 -1.80 -1.71 -2.73
CA ILE A 81 -1.87 -0.25 -2.80
C ILE A 81 -2.37 0.35 -1.47
N CYS A 82 -3.32 -0.29 -0.81
CA CYS A 82 -3.75 0.10 0.54
C CYS A 82 -2.60 -0.06 1.54
N SER A 83 -1.78 -1.09 1.40
CA SER A 83 -0.58 -1.29 2.22
C SER A 83 0.47 -0.18 2.04
N MET A 84 0.53 0.45 0.86
CA MET A 84 1.45 1.57 0.61
C MET A 84 0.94 2.92 1.15
N TYR A 85 -0.37 3.18 1.05
CA TYR A 85 -1.00 4.42 1.53
C TYR A 85 -1.44 4.37 3.00
N PHE A 86 -1.48 3.17 3.58
CA PHE A 86 -1.74 2.94 5.00
C PHE A 86 -0.72 1.94 5.56
N PRO A 87 0.58 2.26 5.52
CA PRO A 87 1.60 1.33 5.99
C PRO A 87 1.44 1.08 7.49
N LYS A 88 1.70 -0.18 7.88
CA LYS A 88 1.60 -0.60 9.28
C LYS A 88 2.64 0.12 10.13
N CYS A 89 2.23 0.45 11.34
CA CYS A 89 3.14 0.96 12.35
C CYS A 89 3.52 -0.13 13.35
N ARG A 90 4.78 -0.14 13.79
CA ARG A 90 5.23 -0.87 14.96
C ARG A 90 6.22 -0.02 15.74
N PHE A 91 5.97 0.17 17.04
CA PHE A 91 6.82 1.02 17.90
C PHE A 91 7.09 2.42 17.32
N ARG A 92 6.06 3.07 16.76
CA ARG A 92 6.14 4.40 16.09
C ARG A 92 7.07 4.46 14.86
N THR A 93 7.41 3.30 14.31
CA THR A 93 8.14 3.20 13.04
C THR A 93 7.23 2.61 11.98
N VAL A 94 7.32 3.15 10.77
CA VAL A 94 6.62 2.63 9.59
C VAL A 94 7.34 1.37 9.14
N ILE A 95 6.59 0.28 8.96
CA ILE A 95 7.13 -0.95 8.39
C ILE A 95 6.89 -0.91 6.87
N PRO A 96 7.92 -1.08 6.03
CA PRO A 96 7.75 -1.11 4.58
C PRO A 96 7.04 -2.40 4.11
N VAL A 97 6.42 -2.35 2.95
CA VAL A 97 5.84 -3.55 2.31
C VAL A 97 6.97 -4.48 1.87
N CYS A 98 6.82 -5.79 2.05
CA CYS A 98 7.85 -6.72 1.58
C CYS A 98 8.00 -6.67 0.05
N TRP A 99 9.24 -6.73 -0.42
CA TRP A 99 9.57 -6.80 -1.86
C TRP A 99 8.72 -7.82 -2.61
N GLU A 100 8.61 -9.04 -2.06
CA GLU A 100 7.88 -10.14 -2.66
C GLU A 100 6.39 -9.81 -2.88
N SER A 101 5.76 -9.08 -1.96
CA SER A 101 4.37 -8.65 -2.10
C SER A 101 4.20 -7.63 -3.23
N CYS A 102 5.13 -6.68 -3.36
CA CYS A 102 5.17 -5.76 -4.51
C CYS A 102 5.38 -6.53 -5.81
N TYR A 103 6.40 -7.40 -5.83
CA TYR A 103 6.83 -8.13 -7.01
C TYR A 103 5.70 -9.01 -7.55
N LYS A 104 5.12 -9.84 -6.68
CA LYS A 104 4.00 -10.73 -7.02
C LYS A 104 2.79 -9.97 -7.56
N THR A 105 2.45 -8.84 -6.94
CA THR A 105 1.33 -8.00 -7.36
C THR A 105 1.52 -7.49 -8.79
N TYR A 106 2.65 -6.81 -9.06
CA TYR A 106 2.92 -6.27 -10.40
C TYR A 106 3.13 -7.37 -11.43
N LYS A 107 3.74 -8.50 -11.05
CA LYS A 107 3.93 -9.64 -11.95
C LYS A 107 2.59 -10.27 -12.35
N THR A 108 1.66 -10.40 -11.41
CA THR A 108 0.32 -10.96 -11.68
C THR A 108 -0.52 -10.02 -12.54
N CYS A 109 -0.33 -8.71 -12.38
CA CYS A 109 -1.07 -7.72 -13.16
C CYS A 109 -0.51 -7.49 -14.57
N ALA A 110 0.77 -7.78 -14.81
CA ALA A 110 1.41 -7.45 -16.06
C ALA A 110 1.18 -8.47 -17.17
N THR A 111 0.74 -7.99 -18.34
CA THR A 111 0.45 -8.83 -19.52
C THR A 111 1.70 -9.22 -20.30
N ARG A 112 2.71 -8.35 -20.33
CA ARG A 112 3.98 -8.56 -21.06
C ARG A 112 5.15 -8.08 -20.23
N ASN A 113 6.28 -8.78 -20.34
CA ASN A 113 7.51 -8.46 -19.61
C ASN A 113 7.28 -8.32 -18.10
N ALA A 114 6.46 -9.21 -17.53
CA ALA A 114 5.94 -9.09 -16.17
C ALA A 114 7.06 -8.95 -15.12
N ASP A 115 8.11 -9.75 -15.23
CA ASP A 115 9.26 -9.69 -14.33
C ASP A 115 10.02 -8.35 -14.43
N ALA A 116 10.22 -7.83 -15.66
CA ALA A 116 10.90 -6.55 -15.86
C ALA A 116 10.06 -5.35 -15.39
N VAL A 117 8.73 -5.42 -15.57
CA VAL A 117 7.80 -4.40 -15.05
C VAL A 117 7.79 -4.43 -13.52
N ALA A 118 7.63 -5.62 -12.92
CA ALA A 118 7.62 -5.78 -11.47
C ALA A 118 8.93 -5.31 -10.84
N THR A 119 10.08 -5.77 -11.35
CA THR A 119 11.41 -5.38 -10.86
C THR A 119 11.60 -3.87 -10.89
N ARG A 120 11.29 -3.22 -12.02
CA ARG A 120 11.45 -1.77 -12.18
C ARG A 120 10.52 -0.98 -11.26
N ARG A 121 9.26 -1.38 -11.13
CA ARG A 121 8.30 -0.69 -10.24
C ARG A 121 8.68 -0.86 -8.78
N CYS A 122 8.98 -2.07 -8.34
CA CYS A 122 9.35 -2.33 -6.95
C CYS A 122 10.69 -1.69 -6.58
N SER A 123 11.68 -1.65 -7.49
CA SER A 123 12.95 -0.94 -7.25
C SER A 123 12.74 0.55 -7.00
N ALA A 124 11.79 1.18 -7.72
CA ALA A 124 11.45 2.58 -7.49
C ALA A 124 10.88 2.77 -6.07
N PHE A 125 10.04 1.87 -5.58
CA PHE A 125 9.50 1.95 -4.22
C PHE A 125 10.50 1.59 -3.12
N VAL A 126 11.54 0.82 -3.44
CA VAL A 126 12.68 0.61 -2.52
C VAL A 126 13.43 1.93 -2.32
N SER A 127 13.63 2.70 -3.38
CA SER A 127 14.34 3.98 -3.28
C SER A 127 13.60 5.03 -2.43
N THR A 128 12.27 4.90 -2.31
CA THR A 128 11.45 5.77 -1.45
C THR A 128 11.23 5.20 -0.05
N GLY A 129 11.74 3.99 0.24
CA GLY A 129 11.54 3.30 1.52
C GLY A 129 10.13 2.76 1.74
N GLN A 130 9.26 2.75 0.72
CA GLN A 130 7.90 2.19 0.82
C GLN A 130 7.89 0.67 0.72
N VAL A 131 8.85 0.11 0.00
CA VAL A 131 9.06 -1.34 -0.17
C VAL A 131 10.43 -1.71 0.39
N SER A 132 10.52 -2.86 1.06
CA SER A 132 11.79 -3.36 1.59
C SER A 132 12.75 -3.72 0.46
N ALA A 133 14.05 -3.68 0.72
CA ALA A 133 15.05 -4.18 -0.23
C ALA A 133 14.73 -5.61 -0.69
N SER A 134 15.07 -5.95 -1.93
CA SER A 134 14.86 -7.29 -2.51
C SER A 134 15.64 -8.39 -1.77
N THR A 135 16.68 -8.01 -1.04
CA THR A 135 17.48 -8.86 -0.17
C THR A 135 16.76 -9.23 1.13
N CYS A 136 15.75 -8.45 1.55
CA CYS A 136 14.99 -8.71 2.76
C CYS A 136 13.98 -9.84 2.53
N GLN A 137 14.31 -11.04 3.03
CA GLN A 137 13.48 -12.24 2.91
C GLN A 137 13.23 -12.83 4.30
N ASN A 138 11.96 -13.08 4.64
CA ASN A 138 11.55 -13.66 5.93
C ASN A 138 12.12 -12.92 7.16
N GLY A 139 12.29 -11.61 7.05
CA GLY A 139 12.80 -10.77 8.14
C GLY A 139 14.32 -10.76 8.30
N VAL A 140 15.06 -11.32 7.34
CA VAL A 140 16.53 -11.28 7.31
C VAL A 140 17.02 -10.76 5.96
N ASP A 141 17.98 -9.85 5.99
CA ASP A 141 18.65 -9.35 4.80
C ASP A 141 19.68 -10.38 4.31
N SER A 142 19.50 -10.88 3.09
CA SER A 142 20.31 -11.95 2.52
C SER A 142 21.74 -11.53 2.18
N ALA A 143 22.01 -10.22 2.06
CA ALA A 143 23.34 -9.71 1.72
C ALA A 143 24.19 -9.49 2.98
N THR A 144 23.57 -9.10 4.09
CA THR A 144 24.26 -8.70 5.32
C THR A 144 24.02 -9.65 6.50
N GLY A 145 23.00 -10.50 6.43
CA GLY A 145 22.52 -11.31 7.56
C GLY A 145 21.82 -10.49 8.66
N ALA A 146 21.63 -9.18 8.46
CA ALA A 146 20.97 -8.33 9.43
C ALA A 146 19.46 -8.56 9.48
N ALA A 147 18.84 -8.33 10.64
CA ALA A 147 17.39 -8.33 10.73
C ALA A 147 16.81 -7.20 9.87
N CYS A 148 15.81 -7.52 9.06
CA CYS A 148 15.04 -6.55 8.29
C CYS A 148 13.56 -6.68 8.64
N ALA A 149 12.82 -5.57 8.62
CA ALA A 149 11.38 -5.59 8.89
C ALA A 149 10.62 -5.25 7.62
N CYS A 150 9.67 -6.09 7.26
CA CYS A 150 8.70 -5.80 6.21
C CYS A 150 7.38 -6.51 6.53
N PHE A 151 6.29 -6.11 5.87
CA PHE A 151 5.00 -6.81 6.01
C PHE A 151 4.48 -7.32 4.65
N SER A 152 3.97 -8.56 4.67
CA SER A 152 3.43 -9.27 3.50
C SER A 152 1.92 -9.45 3.67
N GLY A 153 1.12 -8.40 3.49
CA GLY A 153 -0.34 -8.51 3.53
C GLY A 153 -1.04 -7.20 3.82
N SER A 154 -2.36 -7.12 3.63
CA SER A 154 -3.10 -5.91 3.99
C SER A 154 -3.07 -5.66 5.50
N PRO A 155 -3.19 -4.39 5.92
CA PRO A 155 -3.65 -4.11 7.25
C PRO A 155 -5.03 -4.75 7.46
N ARG A 156 -5.35 -5.11 8.71
CA ARG A 156 -6.60 -5.80 9.03
C ARG A 156 -7.78 -5.01 8.47
N ILE A 157 -8.62 -5.74 7.74
CA ILE A 157 -9.87 -5.22 7.18
C ILE A 157 -10.94 -5.59 8.19
N SER A 158 -11.71 -4.60 8.65
CA SER A 158 -12.75 -4.86 9.63
C SER A 158 -13.83 -5.78 9.07
N PRO A 159 -14.18 -6.89 9.76
CA PRO A 159 -15.32 -7.72 9.38
C PRO A 159 -16.67 -7.12 9.81
N SER A 160 -16.72 -5.85 10.25
CA SER A 160 -17.89 -5.21 10.85
C SER A 160 -19.16 -5.20 9.97
N SER A 161 -19.04 -5.45 8.66
CA SER A 161 -20.18 -5.65 7.75
C SER A 161 -20.78 -7.07 7.77
N GLN A 162 -20.08 -8.09 8.26
CA GLN A 162 -20.56 -9.48 8.23
C GLN A 162 -21.35 -9.88 9.48
N ILE A 163 -21.15 -9.19 10.60
CA ILE A 163 -21.87 -9.47 11.85
C ILE A 163 -23.37 -9.18 11.68
N TRP A 164 -23.73 -8.14 10.93
CA TRP A 164 -25.13 -7.83 10.62
C TRP A 164 -25.78 -8.86 9.70
N ALA A 165 -25.04 -9.41 8.73
CA ALA A 165 -25.56 -10.42 7.82
C ALA A 165 -25.89 -11.74 8.56
N LEU A 166 -25.03 -12.14 9.49
CA LEU A 166 -25.27 -13.31 10.33
C LEU A 166 -26.44 -13.08 11.31
N ALA A 167 -26.51 -11.90 11.94
CA ALA A 167 -27.62 -11.55 12.82
C ALA A 167 -28.99 -11.55 12.09
N LEU A 168 -29.04 -11.03 10.85
CA LEU A 168 -30.27 -10.99 10.06
C LEU A 168 -30.73 -12.40 9.64
N SER A 169 -29.80 -13.29 9.28
CA SER A 169 -30.10 -14.68 8.94
C SER A 169 -30.58 -15.52 10.14
N LEU A 170 -30.08 -15.24 11.35
CA LEU A 170 -30.57 -15.87 12.59
C LEU A 170 -31.97 -15.37 12.96
N LEU A 171 -32.26 -14.09 12.76
CA LEU A 171 -33.58 -13.51 13.01
C LEU A 171 -34.65 -14.09 12.07
N THR A 172 -34.37 -14.26 10.78
CA THR A 172 -35.33 -14.87 9.84
C THR A 172 -35.61 -16.34 10.15
N ALA A 173 -34.60 -17.11 10.58
CA ALA A 173 -34.78 -18.50 11.02
C ALA A 173 -35.65 -18.63 12.29
N LEU A 174 -35.48 -17.71 13.24
CA LEU A 174 -36.28 -17.65 14.47
C LEU A 174 -37.73 -17.23 14.21
N LEU A 175 -37.96 -16.30 13.28
CA LEU A 175 -39.29 -15.87 12.86
C LEU A 175 -40.05 -17.00 12.14
N SER A 176 -39.38 -17.75 11.25
CA SER A 176 -40.00 -18.87 10.54
C SER A 176 -40.40 -20.05 11.44
N SER A 177 -39.75 -20.20 12.60
CA SER A 177 -40.05 -21.28 13.55
C SER A 177 -41.28 -20.99 14.43
N LYS A 178 -41.75 -19.74 14.50
CA LYS A 178 -42.92 -19.34 15.31
C LYS A 178 -44.26 -19.45 14.58
N THR A 179 -44.27 -19.63 13.26
CA THR A 179 -45.50 -19.67 12.44
C THR A 179 -46.10 -21.08 12.27
N LEU A 180 -45.50 -22.10 12.89
CA LEU A 180 -45.90 -23.52 12.79
C LEU A 180 -46.49 -24.08 14.10
N ARG A 181 -46.93 -23.22 15.02
CA ARG A 181 -47.73 -23.60 16.20
C ARG A 181 -49.09 -22.94 16.19
#